data_AF-A0A328RT95-F1
#
_entry.id   AF-A0A328RT95-F1
#
_cell.length_a   1.000
_cell.length_b   1.000
_cell.length_c   1.000
_cell.angle_alpha   90.00
_cell.angle_beta   90.00
_cell.angle_gamma   90.00
#
_symmetry.space_group_name_H-M   'P 1'
#
loop_
_entity.id
_entity.type
_entity.pdbx_description
1 polymer ?
#
loop_
_entity_poly.entity_id
_entity_poly.type
_entity_poly.pdbx_seq_one_letter_code
_entity_poly.pdbx_strand_id
1 'polypeptide(L)' 'MIGNKVYTLEPLIVGNRKIYPIVKLDVLVIDGISLNIKYEVISLKIVEGTDVYYKDISKSNISKKDIKLKK' A
#
# COMPACT_ATOMS: atom_id res chain seq x y z
N MET A 1 2.72 15.56 -16.26
CA MET A 1 1.39 14.90 -16.18
C MET A 1 1.23 14.26 -14.82
N ILE A 2 0.10 14.44 -14.14
CA ILE A 2 -0.18 13.84 -12.82
C ILE A 2 -1.25 12.78 -13.01
N GLY A 3 -0.96 11.54 -12.64
CA GLY A 3 -1.90 10.43 -12.68
C GLY A 3 -2.02 9.78 -11.32
N ASN A 4 -3.25 9.63 -10.83
CA ASN A 4 -3.56 8.91 -9.61
C ASN A 4 -4.21 7.57 -9.99
N LYS A 5 -3.65 6.46 -9.52
CA LYS A 5 -4.23 5.13 -9.78
C LYS A 5 -4.08 4.21 -8.58
N VAL A 6 -5.09 3.38 -8.35
CA VAL A 6 -5.09 2.39 -7.26
C VAL A 6 -4.56 1.07 -7.79
N TYR A 7 -3.67 0.46 -7.03
CA TYR A 7 -3.07 -0.83 -7.37
C TYR A 7 -3.10 -1.76 -6.16
N THR A 8 -3.23 -3.05 -6.43
CA THR A 8 -3.00 -4.10 -5.43
C THR A 8 -1.57 -4.58 -5.61
N LEU A 9 -0.76 -4.50 -4.55
CA LEU A 9 0.60 -5.02 -4.53
C LEU A 9 0.60 -6.54 -4.29
N GLU A 10 1.75 -7.16 -4.53
CA GLU A 10 1.97 -8.56 -4.21
C GLU A 10 1.70 -8.84 -2.72
N PRO A 11 1.13 -10.02 -2.39
CA PRO A 11 0.78 -10.33 -1.02
C PRO A 11 2.02 -10.59 -0.16
N LEU A 12 1.97 -10.06 1.06
CA LEU A 12 2.82 -10.50 2.15
C LEU A 12 2.19 -11.72 2.81
N ILE A 13 2.98 -12.78 3.02
CA ILE A 13 2.51 -14.00 3.66
C ILE A 13 2.89 -13.97 5.14
N VAL A 14 1.90 -14.06 6.03
CA VAL A 14 2.10 -14.08 7.48
C VAL A 14 1.28 -15.23 8.08
N GLY A 15 1.95 -16.32 8.46
CA GLY A 15 1.26 -17.55 8.87
C GLY A 15 0.39 -18.11 7.73
N ASN A 16 -0.90 -18.38 8.01
CA ASN A 16 -1.87 -18.83 7.01
C ASN A 16 -2.59 -17.68 6.28
N ARG A 17 -2.09 -16.45 6.39
CA ARG A 17 -2.73 -15.26 5.82
C ARG A 17 -1.92 -14.71 4.65
N LYS A 18 -2.63 -14.35 3.58
CA LYS A 18 -2.10 -13.52 2.48
C LYS A 18 -2.65 -12.11 2.63
N ILE A 19 -1.75 -11.15 2.85
CA ILE A 19 -2.09 -9.74 3.06
C ILE A 19 -1.69 -8.97 1.80
N TYR A 20 -2.67 -8.52 1.03
CA TYR A 20 -2.50 -7.73 -0.19
C TYR A 20 -2.62 -6.24 0.13
N PRO A 21 -1.53 -5.46 0.09
CA PRO A 21 -1.60 -4.02 0.26
C PRO A 21 -2.26 -3.37 -0.96
N ILE A 22 -3.27 -2.54 -0.72
CA ILE A 22 -3.89 -1.72 -1.75
C ILE A 22 -3.32 -0.31 -1.58
N VAL A 23 -2.67 0.18 -2.64
CA VAL A 23 -1.96 1.45 -2.64
C VAL A 23 -2.56 2.44 -3.63
N LYS A 24 -2.59 3.71 -3.23
CA LYS A 24 -2.77 4.83 -4.14
C LYS A 24 -1.39 5.24 -4.64
N LEU A 25 -1.19 5.19 -5.95
CA LEU A 25 0.03 5.62 -6.63
C LEU A 25 -0.20 6.99 -7.26
N ASP A 26 0.64 7.95 -6.88
CA ASP A 26 0.68 9.29 -7.44
C ASP A 26 1.98 9.40 -8.25
N VAL A 27 1.85 9.44 -9.58
CA VAL A 27 2.98 9.52 -10.50
C VAL A 27 3.11 10.95 -11.01
N LEU A 28 4.26 11.56 -10.73
CA LEU A 28 4.64 12.87 -11.23
C LEU A 28 5.75 12.71 -12.26
N VAL A 29 5.45 13.08 -13.51
CA VAL A 29 6.45 13.21 -14.57
C VAL A 29 6.80 14.68 -14.70
N ILE A 30 8.05 15.04 -14.38
CA ILE A 30 8.60 16.39 -14.55
C ILE A 30 9.44 16.39 -15.83
N ASP A 31 8.98 17.15 -16.83
CA ASP A 31 9.67 17.52 -18.08
C ASP A 31 10.50 16.42 -18.77
N GLY A 32 10.01 15.18 -18.71
CA GLY A 32 10.59 14.03 -19.41
C GLY A 32 11.88 13.45 -18.80
N ILE A 33 12.41 14.02 -17.72
CA ILE A 33 13.72 13.64 -17.16
C ILE A 33 13.58 12.90 -15.82
N SER A 34 12.48 13.09 -15.09
CA SER A 34 12.33 12.52 -13.75
C SER A 34 10.93 11.96 -13.51
N LEU A 35 10.90 10.68 -13.14
CA LEU A 35 9.72 9.96 -12.67
C LEU A 35 9.75 9.96 -11.13
N ASN A 36 8.84 10.67 -10.50
CA ASN A 36 8.64 10.58 -9.06
C ASN A 36 7.37 9.75 -8.79
N ILE A 37 7.56 8.59 -8.16
CA ILE A 37 6.47 7.71 -7.74
C ILE A 37 6.32 7.84 -6.24
N LYS A 38 5.17 8.34 -5.80
CA LYS A 38 4.73 8.24 -4.40
C LYS A 38 3.64 7.20 -4.31
N TYR A 39 3.72 6.33 -3.31
CA TYR A 39 2.64 5.40 -3.00
C TYR A 39 2.23 5.52 -1.54
N GLU A 40 0.93 5.38 -1.30
CA GLU A 40 0.34 5.35 0.03
C GLU A 40 -0.51 4.10 0.16
N VAL A 41 -0.29 3.31 1.20
CA VAL A 41 -1.16 2.15 1.50
C VAL A 41 -2.46 2.69 2.09
N ILE A 42 -3.55 2.50 1.36
CA ILE A 42 -4.87 3.01 1.74
C ILE A 42 -5.73 1.94 2.40
N SER A 43 -5.52 0.67 2.06
CA SER A 43 -6.20 -0.45 2.68
C SER A 43 -5.39 -1.74 2.54
N LEU A 44 -5.76 -2.76 3.32
CA LEU A 44 -5.24 -4.12 3.23
C LEU A 44 -6.39 -5.06 2.92
N LYS A 45 -6.23 -5.90 1.91
CA LYS A 45 -7.06 -7.09 1.72
C LYS A 45 -6.36 -8.28 2.36
N ILE A 46 -7.03 -8.98 3.25
CA ILE A 46 -6.48 -10.13 3.97
C ILE A 46 -7.29 -11.36 3.55
N VAL A 47 -6.60 -12.40 3.10
CA VAL A 47 -7.19 -13.70 2.75
C VAL A 47 -6.67 -14.75 3.72
N GLU A 48 -7.58 -15.46 4.38
CA GLU A 48 -7.31 -16.53 5.33
C GLU A 48 -8.20 -17.73 4.97
N GLY A 49 -7.65 -18.73 4.27
CA GLY A 49 -8.46 -19.81 3.70
C GLY A 49 -9.51 -19.29 2.71
N THR A 50 -10.79 -19.49 3.01
CA THR A 50 -11.93 -18.97 2.23
C THR A 50 -12.37 -17.57 2.65
N ASP A 51 -11.89 -17.08 3.80
CA ASP A 51 -12.32 -15.80 4.36
C ASP A 51 -11.53 -14.64 3.75
N VAL A 52 -12.24 -13.54 3.47
CA VAL A 52 -11.67 -12.32 2.91
C VAL A 52 -12.10 -11.10 3.72
N TYR A 53 -11.11 -10.35 4.21
CA TYR A 53 -11.31 -9.15 5.02
C TYR A 53 -10.67 -7.93 4.36
N TYR A 54 -11.23 -6.75 4.61
CA TYR A 54 -10.64 -5.47 4.21
C TYR A 54 -10.42 -4.60 5.43
N LYS A 55 -9.23 -4.00 5.53
CA LYS A 55 -8.88 -3.05 6.58
C LYS A 55 -8.47 -1.72 5.95
N ASP A 56 -9.27 -0.67 6.17
CA ASP A 56 -8.90 0.70 5.81
C ASP A 56 -7.72 1.17 6.67
N ILE A 57 -6.61 1.51 6.03
CA ILE A 57 -5.41 2.04 6.69
C ILE A 57 -5.41 3.56 6.69
N SER A 58 -6.00 4.20 5.68
CA SER A 58 -6.11 5.67 5.57
C SER A 58 -6.84 6.33 6.75
N LYS A 59 -7.67 5.57 7.47
CA LYS A 59 -8.37 6.02 8.69
C LYS A 59 -7.69 5.58 9.99
N SER A 60 -6.68 4.72 9.91
CA SER A 60 -5.91 4.30 11.07
C SER A 60 -4.76 5.27 11.27
N ASN A 61 -4.75 5.98 12.40
CA ASN A 61 -3.66 6.87 12.83
C ASN A 61 -2.39 6.06 13.15
N ILE A 62 -1.79 5.37 12.18
CA ILE A 62 -0.48 4.75 12.34
C ILE A 62 0.53 5.88 12.17
N SER A 63 0.98 6.42 13.30
CA SER A 63 1.97 7.48 13.30
C SER A 63 3.27 6.93 12.71
N LYS A 64 3.96 7.71 11.87
CA LYS A 64 5.27 7.32 11.30
C LYS A 64 6.32 6.97 12.37
N LYS A 65 6.08 7.26 13.66
CA LYS A 65 6.96 6.88 14.77
C LYS A 65 6.94 5.38 15.09
N ASP A 66 5.92 4.65 14.64
CA ASP A 66 5.73 3.23 15.00
C ASP A 66 6.49 2.26 14.09
N ILE A 67 7.03 2.75 12.96
CA ILE A 67 7.83 1.95 12.03
C ILE A 67 9.32 2.20 12.31
N LYS A 68 9.83 1.66 13.41
CA LYS A 68 11.29 1.50 13.56
C LYS A 68 11.71 0.26 12.78
N LEU A 69 12.15 0.46 11.54
CA LEU A 69 12.96 -0.51 10.82
C LEU A 69 14.28 -0.68 11.59
N LYS A 70 14.42 -1.77 12.35
CA LYS A 70 15.72 -2.20 12.84
C LYS A 70 16.52 -2.69 11.63
N LYS A 71 17.64 -2.01 11.36
CA LYS A 71 18.69 -2.49 10.46
C LYS A 71 19.32 -3.76 11.00
#